data_AF-A0A151FCQ0-F1
#
_entry.id   AF-A0A151FCQ0-F1
#
_cell.length_a   1.000
_cell.length_b   1.000
_cell.length_c   1.000
_cell.angle_alpha   90.00
_cell.angle_beta   90.00
_cell.angle_gamma   90.00
#
_symmetry.space_group_name_H-M   'P 1'
#
loop_
_entity.id
_entity.type
_entity.pdbx_description
1 polymer ?
#
loop_
_entity_poly.entity_id
_entity_poly.type
_entity_poly.pdbx_seq_one_letter_code
_entity_poly.pdbx_strand_id
1 'polypeptide(L)'
;MKPRFLPTVLLFTLGHMMAYAVGINLGRIIAWKRGGKLEYGFTVGGLFFYTMPIFWLGLLAIWIFSWRLDLFPIGGMKTPEIWSAANVSWVTKTLDVAYHLFLPLTVFTVWIFTRSMLIMKNSMLETLREDYIITARAKGLPESKVRDHHAARNAMLPMLSFYLVSLGTEQIVNPRLRRR
;
A
#
# COMPACT_ATOMS: atom_id res chain seq x y z
N MET A 1 22.19 -6.99 -16.17
CA MET A 1 20.82 -6.82 -15.62
C MET A 1 20.04 -5.88 -16.55
N LYS A 2 18.77 -6.16 -16.87
CA LYS A 2 17.99 -5.24 -17.74
C LYS A 2 17.82 -3.87 -17.05
N PRO A 3 17.95 -2.73 -17.77
CA PRO A 3 17.95 -1.39 -17.18
C PRO A 3 16.65 -1.00 -16.45
N ARG A 4 15.58 -1.80 -16.58
CA ARG A 4 14.26 -1.55 -15.97
C ARG A 4 13.94 -2.48 -14.79
N PHE A 5 14.83 -3.42 -14.46
CA PHE A 5 14.59 -4.39 -13.38
C PHE A 5 14.60 -3.73 -11.99
N LEU A 6 15.66 -2.99 -11.66
CA LEU A 6 15.82 -2.31 -10.37
C LEU A 6 14.68 -1.32 -10.06
N PRO A 7 14.23 -0.47 -11.00
CA PRO A 7 13.05 0.38 -10.82
C PRO A 7 11.78 -0.36 -10.44
N THR A 8 11.56 -1.51 -11.08
CA THR A 8 10.37 -2.32 -10.85
C THR A 8 10.42 -2.87 -9.43
N VAL A 9 11.55 -3.48 -9.04
CA VAL A 9 11.72 -4.00 -7.68
C VAL A 9 11.52 -2.90 -6.63
N LEU A 10 12.11 -1.72 -6.84
CA LEU A 10 11.96 -0.58 -5.93
C LEU A 10 10.49 -0.16 -5.77
N LEU A 11 9.78 0.06 -6.88
CA LEU A 11 8.38 0.50 -6.85
C LEU A 11 7.48 -0.53 -6.17
N PHE A 12 7.58 -1.80 -6.58
CA PHE A 12 6.72 -2.86 -6.07
C PHE A 12 6.98 -3.12 -4.59
N THR A 13 8.24 -3.22 -4.16
CA THR A 13 8.57 -3.47 -2.74
C THR A 13 8.12 -2.33 -1.84
N LEU A 14 8.47 -1.08 -2.18
CA LEU A 14 8.06 0.08 -1.39
C LEU A 14 6.55 0.26 -1.39
N GLY A 15 5.91 0.08 -2.54
CA GLY A 15 4.47 0.21 -2.69
C GLY A 15 3.69 -0.78 -1.84
N HIS A 16 4.09 -2.06 -1.83
CA HIS A 16 3.49 -3.05 -0.93
C HIS A 16 3.72 -2.71 0.54
N MET A 17 4.96 -2.33 0.89
CA MET A 17 5.30 -2.00 2.28
C MET A 17 4.41 -0.86 2.80
N MET A 18 4.28 0.22 2.02
CA MET A 18 3.42 1.36 2.36
C MET A 18 1.94 0.97 2.40
N ALA A 19 1.47 0.22 1.39
CA ALA A 19 0.06 -0.17 1.29
C ALA A 19 -0.39 -1.09 2.42
N TYR A 20 0.43 -2.07 2.80
CA TYR A 20 0.14 -2.93 3.94
C TYR A 20 0.26 -2.18 5.26
N ALA A 21 1.27 -1.33 5.43
CA ALA A 21 1.39 -0.51 6.63
C ALA A 21 0.15 0.37 6.84
N VAL A 22 -0.27 1.12 5.81
CA VAL A 22 -1.45 2.00 5.90
C VAL A 22 -2.73 1.19 6.02
N GLY A 23 -2.91 0.17 5.17
CA GLY A 23 -4.14 -0.62 5.14
C GLY A 23 -4.37 -1.42 6.42
N ILE A 24 -3.32 -2.02 7.01
CA ILE A 24 -3.44 -2.72 8.31
C ILE A 24 -3.83 -1.73 9.41
N ASN A 25 -3.19 -0.56 9.46
CA ASN A 25 -3.48 0.45 10.47
C ASN A 25 -4.92 0.97 10.36
N LEU A 26 -5.37 1.32 9.15
CA LEU A 26 -6.74 1.78 8.90
C LEU A 26 -7.76 0.67 9.15
N GLY A 27 -7.51 -0.54 8.64
CA GLY A 27 -8.37 -1.71 8.82
C GLY A 27 -8.62 -2.04 10.28
N ARG A 28 -7.57 -1.99 11.11
CA ARG A 28 -7.66 -2.09 12.57
C ARG A 28 -8.55 -1.00 13.17
N ILE A 29 -8.33 0.26 12.78
CA ILE A 29 -9.07 1.41 13.36
C ILE A 29 -10.56 1.33 13.01
N ILE A 30 -10.90 1.04 11.74
CA ILE A 30 -12.30 0.99 11.30
C ILE A 30 -13.04 -0.23 11.82
N ALA A 31 -12.37 -1.39 11.96
CA ALA A 31 -12.95 -2.56 12.62
C ALA A 31 -13.23 -2.31 14.10
N TRP A 32 -12.33 -1.58 14.78
CA TRP A 32 -12.54 -1.22 16.18
C TRP A 32 -13.69 -0.23 16.37
N LYS A 33 -13.84 0.74 15.45
CA LYS A 33 -14.93 1.72 15.44
C LYS A 33 -16.09 1.30 14.53
N ARG A 34 -16.39 0.00 14.49
CA ARG A 34 -17.44 -0.58 13.65
C ARG A 34 -18.78 0.10 13.88
N GLY A 35 -19.56 0.27 12.81
CA GLY A 35 -20.89 0.89 12.82
C GLY A 35 -20.85 2.42 12.77
N GLY A 36 -19.66 3.03 12.82
CA GLY A 36 -19.50 4.47 12.72
C GLY A 36 -19.36 4.99 11.28
N LYS A 37 -19.50 6.30 11.11
CA LYS A 37 -19.28 7.01 9.83
C LYS A 37 -17.88 6.77 9.25
N LEU A 38 -16.87 6.59 10.10
CA LEU A 38 -15.50 6.27 9.68
C LEU A 38 -15.44 4.92 8.96
N GLU A 39 -16.04 3.87 9.53
CA GLU A 39 -16.06 2.55 8.88
C GLU A 39 -16.79 2.62 7.53
N TYR A 40 -17.96 3.26 7.51
CA TYR A 40 -18.73 3.41 6.29
C TYR A 40 -17.94 4.17 5.21
N GLY A 41 -17.40 5.34 5.55
CA GLY A 41 -16.66 6.19 4.61
C GLY A 41 -15.42 5.51 4.02
N PHE A 42 -14.59 4.89 4.87
CA PHE A 42 -13.41 4.16 4.38
C PHE A 42 -13.76 2.89 3.62
N THR A 43 -14.81 2.16 4.03
CA THR A 43 -15.23 0.94 3.31
C THR A 43 -15.78 1.29 1.93
N VAL A 44 -16.69 2.25 1.82
CA VAL A 44 -17.28 2.67 0.55
C VAL A 44 -16.24 3.35 -0.34
N GLY A 45 -15.47 4.29 0.21
CA GLY A 45 -14.41 4.97 -0.53
C GLY A 45 -13.31 4.01 -0.99
N GLY A 46 -12.95 3.05 -0.15
CA GLY A 46 -12.06 1.96 -0.54
C GLY A 46 -12.64 1.16 -1.70
N LEU A 47 -13.84 0.61 -1.55
CA LEU A 47 -14.49 -0.21 -2.59
C LEU A 47 -14.55 0.52 -3.94
N PHE A 48 -14.82 1.82 -3.94
CA PHE A 48 -14.76 2.65 -5.15
C PHE A 48 -13.39 2.52 -5.85
N PHE A 49 -12.28 2.78 -5.16
CA PHE A 49 -10.93 2.64 -5.72
C PHE A 49 -10.56 1.20 -6.06
N TYR A 50 -11.05 0.20 -5.31
CA TYR A 50 -10.80 -1.20 -5.59
C TYR A 50 -11.43 -1.67 -6.91
N THR A 51 -12.63 -1.17 -7.22
CA THR A 51 -13.31 -1.50 -8.48
C THR A 51 -12.75 -0.77 -9.69
N MET A 52 -11.95 0.29 -9.47
CA MET A 52 -11.31 1.01 -10.56
C MET A 52 -10.15 0.20 -11.15
N PRO A 53 -10.06 0.10 -12.49
CA PRO A 53 -8.88 -0.46 -13.14
C PRO A 53 -7.64 0.37 -12.80
N ILE A 54 -6.55 -0.29 -12.37
CA ILE A 54 -5.32 0.40 -11.95
C ILE A 54 -4.73 1.32 -13.04
N PHE A 55 -4.80 0.90 -14.31
CA PHE A 55 -4.32 1.72 -15.42
C PHE A 55 -5.12 3.02 -15.55
N TRP A 56 -6.43 2.98 -15.29
CA TRP A 56 -7.31 4.13 -15.37
C TRP A 56 -7.03 5.11 -14.23
N LEU A 57 -6.83 4.58 -13.02
CA LEU A 57 -6.40 5.37 -11.86
C LEU A 57 -5.04 6.05 -12.11
N GLY A 58 -4.10 5.33 -12.74
CA GLY A 58 -2.82 5.90 -13.18
C GLY A 58 -2.97 7.00 -14.22
N LEU A 59 -3.82 6.82 -15.23
CA LEU A 59 -4.09 7.85 -16.26
C LEU A 59 -4.72 9.10 -15.65
N LEU A 60 -5.69 8.95 -14.75
CA LEU A 60 -6.25 10.08 -14.02
C LEU A 60 -5.21 10.80 -13.17
N ALA A 61 -4.36 10.06 -12.46
CA ALA A 61 -3.31 10.64 -11.65
C ALA A 61 -2.34 11.47 -12.50
N ILE A 62 -1.92 10.96 -13.67
CA ILE A 62 -1.09 11.71 -14.63
C ILE A 62 -1.84 12.93 -15.15
N TRP A 63 -3.11 12.79 -15.56
CA TRP A 63 -3.87 13.91 -16.10
C TRP A 63 -4.06 15.04 -15.07
N ILE A 64 -4.37 14.71 -13.81
CA ILE A 64 -4.58 15.70 -12.75
C ILE A 64 -3.23 16.29 -12.31
N PHE A 65 -2.30 15.43 -11.87
CA PHE A 65 -1.11 15.88 -11.16
C PHE A 65 0.04 16.27 -12.09
N SER A 66 0.16 15.62 -13.25
CA SER A 66 1.21 15.98 -14.22
C SER A 66 0.72 17.00 -15.24
N TRP A 67 -0.44 16.81 -15.84
CA TRP A 67 -0.89 17.70 -16.92
C TRP A 67 -1.61 18.95 -16.42
N ARG A 68 -2.58 18.82 -15.51
CA ARG A 68 -3.41 19.95 -15.07
C ARG A 68 -2.76 20.82 -14.00
N LEU A 69 -1.96 20.22 -13.12
CA LEU A 69 -1.32 20.88 -11.98
C LEU A 69 0.20 21.06 -12.14
N ASP A 70 0.83 20.41 -13.13
CA ASP A 70 2.28 20.46 -13.39
C ASP A 70 3.15 20.15 -12.16
N LEU A 71 2.66 19.24 -11.29
CA LEU A 71 3.31 18.87 -10.03
C LEU A 71 4.26 17.68 -10.14
N PHE A 72 4.13 16.86 -11.19
CA PHE A 72 4.95 15.65 -11.35
C PHE A 72 5.23 15.38 -12.83
N PRO A 73 6.38 14.79 -13.16
CA PRO A 73 6.72 14.46 -14.55
C PRO A 73 5.77 13.42 -15.13
N ILE A 74 5.44 13.56 -16.42
CA ILE A 74 4.55 12.63 -17.14
C ILE A 74 5.21 11.24 -17.31
N GLY A 75 6.54 11.20 -17.38
CA GLY A 75 7.27 9.95 -17.55
C GLY A 75 8.77 10.11 -17.36
N GLY A 76 9.46 8.97 -17.39
CA GLY A 76 10.88 8.91 -17.05
C GLY A 76 11.10 8.64 -15.56
N MET A 77 12.35 8.32 -15.21
CA MET A 77 12.76 8.05 -13.82
C MET A 77 13.75 9.07 -13.28
N LYS A 78 14.32 9.87 -14.19
CA LYS A 78 15.50 10.68 -13.98
C LYS A 78 15.40 11.87 -14.90
N THR A 79 15.71 13.04 -14.36
CA THR A 79 15.86 14.27 -15.14
C THR A 79 17.24 14.23 -15.84
N PRO A 80 17.32 14.20 -17.18
CA PRO A 80 18.60 14.08 -17.89
C PRO A 80 19.64 15.11 -17.45
N GLU A 81 19.21 16.35 -17.22
CA GLU A 81 20.04 17.50 -16.85
C GLU A 81 20.76 17.30 -15.50
N ILE A 82 20.07 16.68 -14.53
CA ILE A 82 20.61 16.40 -13.18
C ILE A 82 21.61 15.24 -13.23
N TRP A 83 21.36 14.26 -14.10
CA TRP A 83 22.14 13.04 -14.17
C TRP A 83 23.34 13.12 -15.11
N SER A 84 23.33 14.03 -16.08
CA SER A 84 24.48 14.33 -16.95
C SER A 84 25.49 15.27 -16.31
N ALA A 85 25.12 16.01 -15.28
CA ALA A 85 25.98 16.97 -14.61
C ALA A 85 26.99 16.28 -13.66
N ALA A 86 28.28 16.61 -13.83
CA ALA A 86 29.39 15.96 -13.12
C ALA A 86 29.44 16.29 -11.62
N ASN A 87 29.03 17.50 -11.22
CA ASN A 87 29.17 18.02 -9.85
C ASN A 87 27.86 18.04 -9.04
N VAL A 88 26.93 17.16 -9.35
CA VAL A 88 25.64 17.09 -8.63
C VAL A 88 25.72 16.08 -7.48
N SER A 89 25.35 16.53 -6.29
CA SER A 89 25.33 15.73 -5.06
C SER A 89 24.48 14.45 -5.20
N TRP A 90 24.85 13.40 -4.48
CA TRP A 90 24.05 12.19 -4.38
C TRP A 90 22.66 12.42 -3.77
N VAL A 91 22.53 13.43 -2.91
CA VAL A 91 21.25 13.80 -2.28
C VAL A 91 20.26 14.30 -3.32
N THR A 92 20.67 15.21 -4.20
CA THR A 92 19.80 15.77 -5.26
C THR A 92 19.42 14.71 -6.29
N LYS A 93 20.34 13.79 -6.65
CA LYS A 93 20.02 12.64 -7.51
C LYS A 93 18.99 11.69 -6.88
N THR A 94 19.04 11.50 -5.56
CA THR A 94 18.08 10.66 -4.84
C THR A 94 16.71 11.31 -4.74
N LEU A 95 16.66 12.62 -4.46
CA LEU A 95 15.40 13.39 -4.45
C LEU A 95 14.74 13.43 -5.82
N ASP A 96 15.51 13.54 -6.91
CA ASP A 96 15.01 13.47 -8.28
C ASP A 96 14.28 12.13 -8.54
N VAL A 97 14.90 11.01 -8.16
CA VAL A 97 14.27 9.68 -8.30
C VAL A 97 13.03 9.55 -7.41
N ALA A 98 13.08 10.06 -6.17
CA ALA A 98 11.93 10.03 -5.27
C ALA A 98 10.74 10.82 -5.82
N TYR A 99 11.01 11.98 -6.44
CA TYR A 99 10.01 12.82 -7.09
C TYR A 99 9.35 12.12 -8.28
N HIS A 100 10.14 11.45 -9.14
CA HIS A 100 9.60 10.65 -10.25
C HIS A 100 8.84 9.40 -9.76
N LEU A 101 9.23 8.84 -8.62
CA LEU A 101 8.63 7.64 -8.05
C LEU A 101 7.31 7.94 -7.33
N PHE A 102 7.13 9.16 -6.81
CA PHE A 102 6.02 9.50 -5.92
C PHE A 102 4.64 9.23 -6.54
N LEU A 103 4.41 9.68 -7.77
CA LEU A 103 3.10 9.51 -8.43
C LEU A 103 2.79 8.02 -8.73
N PRO A 104 3.68 7.24 -9.39
CA PRO A 104 3.46 5.80 -9.55
C PRO A 104 3.30 5.05 -8.22
N LEU A 105 4.08 5.42 -7.20
CA LEU A 105 4.06 4.78 -5.89
C LEU A 105 2.75 5.04 -5.17
N THR A 106 2.24 6.28 -5.21
CA THR A 106 0.96 6.63 -4.58
C THR A 106 -0.21 5.93 -5.26
N VAL A 107 -0.26 5.93 -6.59
CA VAL A 107 -1.26 5.18 -7.38
C VAL A 107 -1.27 3.69 -7.00
N PHE A 108 -0.10 3.07 -7.00
CA PHE A 108 0.05 1.66 -6.65
C PHE A 108 -0.34 1.39 -5.19
N THR A 109 0.07 2.27 -4.28
CA THR A 109 -0.28 2.18 -2.86
C THR A 109 -1.79 2.32 -2.65
N VAL A 110 -2.45 3.26 -3.33
CA VAL A 110 -3.91 3.47 -3.30
C VAL A 110 -4.66 2.22 -3.79
N TRP A 111 -4.12 1.53 -4.78
CA TRP A 111 -4.75 0.32 -5.29
C TRP A 111 -4.61 -0.86 -4.29
N ILE A 112 -3.42 -1.12 -3.77
CA ILE A 112 -3.17 -2.24 -2.84
C ILE A 112 -3.76 -1.98 -1.44
N PHE A 113 -3.72 -0.75 -0.91
CA PHE A 113 -4.11 -0.49 0.48
C PHE A 113 -5.58 -0.83 0.73
N THR A 114 -6.44 -0.64 -0.27
CA THR A 114 -7.87 -0.91 -0.09
C THR A 114 -8.09 -2.38 0.22
N ARG A 115 -7.44 -3.26 -0.55
CA ARG A 115 -7.54 -4.70 -0.36
C ARG A 115 -7.01 -5.09 1.01
N SER A 116 -5.83 -4.59 1.39
CA SER A 116 -5.22 -4.92 2.68
C SER A 116 -6.06 -4.40 3.86
N MET A 117 -6.64 -3.20 3.73
CA MET A 117 -7.55 -2.62 4.72
C MET A 117 -8.80 -3.47 4.93
N LEU A 118 -9.44 -3.93 3.85
CA LEU A 118 -10.65 -4.74 3.94
C LEU A 118 -10.37 -6.13 4.55
N ILE A 119 -9.26 -6.77 4.18
CA ILE A 119 -8.85 -8.05 4.77
C ILE A 119 -8.58 -7.89 6.27
N MET A 120 -7.79 -6.88 6.65
CA MET A 120 -7.51 -6.61 8.06
C MET A 120 -8.80 -6.30 8.83
N LYS A 121 -9.71 -5.53 8.24
CA LYS A 121 -11.00 -5.21 8.86
C LYS A 121 -11.77 -6.49 9.17
N ASN A 122 -11.96 -7.35 8.18
CA ASN A 122 -12.74 -8.58 8.35
C ASN A 122 -12.09 -9.53 9.35
N SER A 123 -10.77 -9.73 9.26
CA SER A 123 -10.04 -10.59 10.21
C SER A 123 -10.10 -10.04 11.64
N MET A 124 -10.03 -8.72 11.81
CA MET A 124 -10.21 -8.08 13.12
C MET A 124 -11.62 -8.29 13.67
N LEU A 125 -12.66 -8.19 12.82
CA LEU A 125 -14.05 -8.41 13.25
C LEU A 125 -14.34 -9.86 13.64
N GLU A 126 -13.72 -10.82 12.96
CA GLU A 126 -13.76 -12.24 13.33
C GLU A 126 -13.05 -12.45 14.67
N THR A 127 -11.83 -11.95 14.77
CA THR A 127 -10.99 -12.07 15.98
C THR A 127 -11.67 -11.49 17.23
N LEU A 128 -12.40 -10.38 17.10
CA LEU A 128 -13.10 -9.76 18.22
C LEU A 128 -14.24 -10.62 18.81
N ARG A 129 -14.65 -11.69 18.12
CA ARG A 129 -15.71 -12.62 18.55
C ARG A 129 -15.15 -13.86 19.27
N GLU A 130 -13.82 -13.96 19.39
CA GLU A 130 -13.14 -15.09 20.02
C GLU A 130 -13.22 -15.06 21.55
N ASP A 131 -13.31 -16.23 22.19
CA ASP A 131 -13.49 -16.37 23.64
C ASP A 131 -12.32 -15.77 24.46
N TYR A 132 -11.11 -15.79 23.91
CA TYR A 132 -9.96 -15.21 24.58
C TYR A 132 -10.03 -13.67 24.66
N ILE A 133 -10.76 -13.02 23.74
CA ILE A 133 -11.02 -11.58 23.80
C ILE A 133 -12.03 -11.27 24.90
N ILE A 134 -13.10 -12.07 25.01
CA ILE A 134 -14.08 -11.95 26.10
C ILE A 134 -13.38 -12.14 27.45
N THR A 135 -12.53 -13.15 27.55
CA THR A 135 -11.71 -13.42 28.75
C THR A 135 -10.77 -12.26 29.08
N ALA A 136 -10.12 -11.68 28.06
CA ALA A 136 -9.25 -10.51 28.24
C ALA A 136 -10.02 -9.29 28.79
N ARG A 137 -11.25 -9.06 28.32
CA ARG A 137 -12.14 -8.02 28.85
C ARG A 137 -12.62 -8.34 30.27
N ALA A 138 -12.95 -9.59 30.56
CA ALA A 138 -13.36 -10.03 31.90
C ALA A 138 -12.23 -9.86 32.95
N LYS A 139 -10.97 -9.93 32.52
CA LYS A 139 -9.79 -9.59 33.34
C LYS A 139 -9.61 -8.08 33.59
N GLY A 140 -10.49 -7.23 33.06
CA GLY A 140 -10.42 -5.77 33.22
C GLY A 140 -9.29 -5.10 32.41
N LEU A 141 -8.79 -5.75 31.36
CA LEU A 141 -7.75 -5.15 30.52
C LEU A 141 -8.30 -3.90 29.81
N PRO A 142 -7.49 -2.83 29.69
CA PRO A 142 -7.92 -1.63 28.97
C PRO A 142 -8.18 -1.96 27.50
N GLU A 143 -9.22 -1.36 26.94
CA GLU A 143 -9.67 -1.56 25.55
C GLU A 143 -8.55 -1.37 24.51
N SER A 144 -7.58 -0.47 24.76
CA SER A 144 -6.40 -0.29 23.89
C SER A 144 -5.49 -1.53 23.86
N LYS A 145 -5.27 -2.19 25.01
CA LYS A 145 -4.50 -3.45 25.07
C LYS A 145 -5.26 -4.59 24.42
N VAL A 146 -6.57 -4.68 24.65
CA VAL A 146 -7.43 -5.67 23.97
C VAL A 146 -7.35 -5.49 22.45
N ARG A 147 -7.46 -4.25 21.96
CA ARG A 147 -7.32 -3.92 20.54
C ARG A 147 -5.96 -4.29 19.98
N ASP A 148 -4.88 -3.71 20.53
CA ASP A 148 -3.58 -3.72 19.85
C ASP A 148 -2.78 -4.99 20.14
N HIS A 149 -2.91 -5.56 21.34
CA HIS A 149 -2.08 -6.68 21.75
C HIS A 149 -2.78 -8.03 21.58
N HIS A 150 -4.09 -8.10 21.82
CA HIS A 150 -4.85 -9.34 21.74
C HIS A 150 -5.53 -9.53 20.38
N ALA A 151 -6.31 -8.54 19.92
CA ALA A 151 -7.07 -8.68 18.69
C ALA A 151 -6.22 -8.43 17.44
N ALA A 152 -5.59 -7.25 17.32
CA ALA A 152 -4.85 -6.88 16.11
C ALA A 152 -3.70 -7.83 15.79
N ARG A 153 -2.98 -8.32 16.81
CA ARG A 153 -1.86 -9.26 16.63
C ARG A 153 -2.29 -10.56 15.97
N ASN A 154 -3.46 -11.09 16.34
CA ASN A 154 -4.01 -12.31 15.76
C ASN A 154 -4.68 -12.04 14.40
N ALA A 155 -5.37 -10.91 14.27
CA ALA A 155 -5.99 -10.49 13.01
C ALA A 155 -4.98 -10.22 11.88
N MET A 156 -3.71 -9.96 12.21
CA MET A 156 -2.65 -9.72 11.22
C MET A 156 -2.05 -10.99 10.62
N LEU A 157 -2.31 -12.18 11.18
CA LEU A 157 -1.75 -13.44 10.68
C LEU A 157 -2.02 -13.67 9.18
N PRO A 158 -3.27 -13.55 8.66
CA PRO A 158 -3.52 -13.72 7.22
C PRO A 158 -2.86 -12.63 6.37
N MET A 159 -2.62 -11.45 6.93
CA MET A 159 -2.00 -10.33 6.20
C MET A 159 -0.59 -10.66 5.74
N LEU A 160 0.18 -11.36 6.57
CA LEU A 160 1.54 -11.77 6.22
C LEU A 160 1.54 -12.72 5.02
N SER A 161 0.63 -13.70 5.01
CA SER A 161 0.49 -14.63 3.89
C SER A 161 0.13 -13.90 2.59
N PHE A 162 -0.85 -12.99 2.62
CA PHE A 162 -1.21 -12.20 1.44
C PHE A 162 -0.06 -11.31 0.97
N TYR A 163 0.70 -10.71 1.88
CA TYR A 163 1.86 -9.88 1.54
C TYR A 163 2.91 -10.68 0.78
N LEU A 164 3.27 -11.86 1.29
CA LEU A 164 4.25 -12.75 0.66
C LEU A 164 3.80 -13.22 -0.73
N VAL A 165 2.53 -13.59 -0.88
CA VAL A 165 1.97 -14.00 -2.18
C VAL A 165 1.99 -12.84 -3.18
N SER A 166 1.62 -11.64 -2.74
CA SER A 166 1.58 -10.45 -3.61
C SER A 166 2.98 -10.06 -4.09
N LEU A 167 3.97 -10.06 -3.18
CA LEU A 167 5.36 -9.83 -3.56
C LEU A 167 5.90 -10.88 -4.55
N GLY A 168 5.64 -12.17 -4.29
CA GLY A 168 6.13 -13.25 -5.15
C GLY A 168 5.51 -13.22 -6.55
N THR A 169 4.19 -13.07 -6.63
CA THR A 169 3.48 -13.07 -7.91
C THR A 169 3.86 -11.88 -8.78
N GLU A 170 3.97 -10.68 -8.21
CA GLU A 170 4.23 -9.48 -9.00
C GLU A 170 5.70 -9.33 -9.42
N GLN A 171 6.64 -9.96 -8.70
CA GLN A 171 8.05 -9.96 -9.07
C GLN A 171 8.45 -11.10 -10.02
N ILE A 172 7.75 -12.24 -9.96
CA ILE A 172 8.13 -13.48 -10.68
C ILE A 172 7.43 -13.60 -12.05
N VAL A 173 6.45 -12.74 -12.38
CA VAL A 173 5.79 -12.73 -13.69
C VAL A 173 6.70 -12.09 -14.77
N ASN A 174 7.77 -12.80 -15.13
CA ASN A 174 8.43 -12.68 -16.43
C ASN A 174 8.86 -14.04 -17.00
N PRO A 175 7.91 -14.88 -17.43
CA PRO A 175 8.23 -16.14 -18.12
C PRO A 175 8.74 -15.96 -19.56
N ARG A 176 8.78 -14.73 -20.11
CA ARG A 176 9.09 -14.47 -21.53
C ARG A 176 10.59 -14.42 -21.87
N LEU A 177 11.49 -14.74 -20.93
CA LEU A 177 12.95 -14.75 -21.17
C LEU A 177 13.57 -16.15 -21.23
N ARG A 178 12.76 -17.21 -21.21
CA ARG A 178 13.25 -18.60 -21.27
C ARG A 178 13.16 -19.25 -22.66
N ARG A 179 12.69 -18.50 -23.67
CA ARG A 179 12.56 -18.96 -25.06
C ARG A 179 12.94 -17.85 -26.03
N ARG A 180 14.24 -17.54 -26.15
CA ARG A 180 14.92 -17.14 -27.39
C ARG A 180 16.40 -17.41 -27.20
#